data_AF-A0A4U9UXV3-F1
#
_entry.id   AF-A0A4U9UXV3-F1
#
_cell.length_a   1.000
_cell.length_b   1.000
_cell.length_c   1.000
_cell.angle_alpha   90.00
_cell.angle_beta   90.00
_cell.angle_gamma   90.00
#
_symmetry.space_group_name_H-M   'P 1'
#
loop_
_entity.id
_entity.type
_entity.pdbx_description
1 polymer ?
#
loop_
_entity_poly.entity_id
_entity_poly.type
_entity_poly.pdbx_seq_one_letter_code
_entity_poly.pdbx_strand_id
1 'polypeptide(L)'
;MPMKRFALLTFLFLSVSMTFGQTDDTYWKTITARSEKIVSKLALKDQTKREQAVHIVRDQYYLLNACYTLRDLKIKENSELKEQINQETLQETGRLNQSFVQRLKAVLTEQEVEEVKNGMTYHVYPNTVKAYQEMIPRLKKEEIHMIDSLLFEARDYAMQAESSEKKHAWFGKYKGKINNYLASHGYNLKEEGDKWAERLKKQPK
;
A
#
# COMPACT_ATOMS: atom_id res chain seq x y z
N MET A 1 10.44 -38.37 69.87
CA MET A 1 10.90 -38.08 68.50
C MET A 1 9.74 -38.30 67.54
N PRO A 2 9.17 -37.23 66.96
CA PRO A 2 9.07 -37.19 65.49
C PRO A 2 9.20 -35.78 64.85
N MET A 3 9.86 -35.78 63.69
CA MET A 3 9.66 -34.99 62.47
C MET A 3 9.34 -33.48 62.53
N LYS A 4 10.39 -32.67 62.30
CA LYS A 4 10.26 -31.31 61.74
C LYS A 4 9.93 -31.40 60.25
N ARG A 5 8.81 -30.83 59.81
CA ARG A 5 8.52 -30.57 58.40
C ARG A 5 8.95 -29.14 58.06
N PHE A 6 10.03 -29.00 57.32
CA PHE A 6 10.41 -27.74 56.67
C PHE A 6 9.59 -27.63 55.37
N ALA A 7 8.64 -26.70 55.32
CA ALA A 7 7.98 -26.32 54.08
C ALA A 7 8.85 -25.27 53.38
N LEU A 8 9.53 -25.66 52.31
CA LEU A 8 10.26 -24.77 51.42
C LEU A 8 9.25 -24.12 50.46
N LEU A 9 8.88 -22.88 50.71
CA LEU A 9 8.08 -22.05 49.80
C LEU A 9 9.01 -21.44 48.76
N THR A 10 9.11 -22.07 47.60
CA THR A 10 9.77 -21.49 46.41
C THR A 10 8.81 -20.52 45.73
N PHE A 11 9.10 -19.23 45.85
CA PHE A 11 8.41 -18.16 45.15
C PHE A 11 8.92 -18.11 43.70
N LEU A 12 8.17 -18.70 42.77
CA LEU A 12 8.45 -18.64 41.34
C LEU A 12 7.93 -17.30 40.80
N PHE A 13 8.82 -16.30 40.67
CA PHE A 13 8.52 -15.06 39.95
C PHE A 13 8.39 -15.38 38.45
N LEU A 14 7.15 -15.48 37.98
CA LEU A 14 6.81 -15.65 36.58
C LEU A 14 6.96 -14.30 35.86
N SER A 15 8.10 -14.08 35.20
CA SER A 15 8.33 -12.92 34.33
C SER A 15 7.75 -13.19 32.94
N VAL A 16 6.43 -13.00 32.78
CA VAL A 16 5.78 -12.96 31.47
C VAL A 16 5.29 -11.53 31.21
N SER A 17 6.21 -10.66 30.81
CA SER A 17 5.86 -9.33 30.29
C SER A 17 6.75 -8.85 29.14
N MET A 18 7.65 -9.68 28.62
CA MET A 18 8.67 -9.26 27.64
C MET A 18 8.35 -9.60 26.18
N THR A 19 7.27 -10.33 25.89
CA THR A 19 6.94 -10.75 24.51
C THR A 19 6.01 -9.81 23.75
N PHE A 20 5.19 -9.00 24.42
CA PHE A 20 4.29 -8.03 23.75
C PHE A 20 4.99 -6.71 23.37
N GLY A 21 6.02 -6.27 24.09
CA GLY A 21 6.73 -5.02 23.79
C GLY A 21 7.71 -5.11 22.60
N GLN A 22 8.21 -6.29 22.28
CA GLN A 22 9.22 -6.47 21.20
C GLN A 22 8.62 -6.42 19.78
N THR A 23 7.37 -6.84 19.59
CA THR A 23 6.71 -6.89 18.27
C THR A 23 6.31 -5.49 17.79
N ASP A 24 5.77 -4.66 18.68
CA ASP A 24 5.32 -3.31 18.36
C ASP A 24 6.50 -2.38 18.02
N ASP A 25 7.61 -2.47 18.77
CA ASP A 25 8.81 -1.68 18.50
C ASP A 25 9.47 -2.07 17.15
N THR A 26 9.50 -3.37 16.82
CA THR A 26 10.06 -3.86 15.55
C THR A 26 9.20 -3.44 14.36
N TYR A 27 7.87 -3.56 14.48
CA TYR A 27 6.94 -3.12 13.44
C TYR A 27 7.06 -1.61 13.22
N TRP A 28 7.03 -0.82 14.29
CA TRP A 28 7.16 0.64 14.25
C TRP A 28 8.43 1.10 13.54
N LYS A 29 9.58 0.49 13.87
CA LYS A 29 10.86 0.74 13.18
C LYS A 29 10.76 0.44 11.68
N THR A 30 10.12 -0.68 11.32
CA THR A 30 9.95 -1.09 9.92
C THR A 30 9.13 -0.09 9.11
N ILE A 31 7.98 0.35 9.63
CA ILE A 31 7.12 1.32 8.94
C ILE A 31 7.73 2.72 8.93
N THR A 32 8.52 3.07 9.95
CA THR A 32 9.30 4.32 9.97
C THR A 32 10.34 4.34 8.86
N ALA A 33 11.21 3.32 8.79
CA ALA A 33 12.23 3.21 7.75
C ALA A 33 11.64 3.19 6.33
N ARG A 34 10.49 2.51 6.15
CA ARG A 34 9.76 2.52 4.88
C ARG A 34 9.29 3.93 4.52
N SER A 35 8.75 4.67 5.48
CA SER A 35 8.23 6.02 5.28
C SER A 35 9.34 7.00 4.96
N GLU A 36 10.48 6.91 5.66
CA GLU A 36 11.71 7.66 5.36
C GLU A 36 12.18 7.42 3.93
N LYS A 37 12.20 6.15 3.49
CA LYS A 37 12.59 5.80 2.12
C LYS A 37 11.67 6.39 1.05
N ILE A 38 10.38 6.56 1.35
CA ILE A 38 9.43 7.21 0.44
C ILE A 38 9.69 8.72 0.41
N VAL A 39 9.75 9.35 1.59
CA VAL A 39 9.88 10.81 1.71
C VAL A 39 11.24 11.31 1.25
N SER A 40 12.31 10.53 1.39
CA SER A 40 13.66 10.93 0.93
C SER A 40 13.74 11.18 -0.58
N LYS A 41 12.91 10.49 -1.38
CA LYS A 41 12.83 10.69 -2.83
C LYS A 41 12.29 12.06 -3.24
N LEU A 42 11.56 12.74 -2.35
CA LEU A 42 11.04 14.07 -2.62
C LEU A 42 12.15 15.14 -2.56
N ALA A 43 13.33 14.81 -2.01
CA ALA A 43 14.46 15.73 -1.88
C ALA A 43 14.09 17.10 -1.25
N LEU A 44 13.14 17.08 -0.31
CA LEU A 44 12.69 18.26 0.42
C LEU A 44 13.90 18.91 1.12
N LYS A 45 14.00 20.24 1.12
CA LYS A 45 15.09 20.97 1.79
C LYS A 45 14.82 21.24 3.27
N ASP A 46 13.55 21.43 3.61
CA ASP A 46 13.08 21.68 4.97
C ASP A 46 13.03 20.38 5.80
N GLN A 47 13.79 20.31 6.90
CA GLN A 47 13.86 19.14 7.78
C GLN A 47 12.56 18.90 8.54
N THR A 48 11.91 19.96 9.04
CA THR A 48 10.65 19.85 9.78
C THR A 48 9.55 19.30 8.88
N LYS A 49 9.46 19.80 7.64
CA LYS A 49 8.52 19.29 6.63
C LYS A 49 8.81 17.82 6.30
N ARG A 50 10.09 17.41 6.17
CA ARG A 50 10.48 16.00 5.98
C ARG A 50 9.98 15.12 7.12
N GLU A 51 10.29 15.50 8.36
CA GLU A 51 9.91 14.74 9.56
C GLU A 51 8.40 14.59 9.68
N GLN A 52 7.65 15.69 9.46
CA GLN A 52 6.18 15.66 9.45
C GLN A 52 5.63 14.71 8.38
N ALA A 53 6.15 14.77 7.16
CA ALA A 53 5.72 13.87 6.08
C ALA A 53 6.03 12.40 6.42
N VAL A 54 7.20 12.10 7.00
CA VAL A 54 7.55 10.74 7.46
C VAL A 54 6.56 10.24 8.50
N HIS A 55 6.23 11.07 9.49
CA HIS A 55 5.24 10.71 10.52
C HIS A 55 3.87 10.43 9.92
N ILE A 56 3.38 11.31 9.04
CA ILE A 56 2.07 11.14 8.40
C ILE A 56 1.99 9.82 7.60
N VAL A 57 3.04 9.46 6.86
CA VAL A 57 3.10 8.19 6.09
C VAL A 57 3.20 6.97 7.00
N ARG A 58 4.04 7.04 8.04
CA ARG A 58 4.20 5.96 9.03
C ARG A 58 2.89 5.68 9.74
N ASP A 59 2.23 6.72 10.22
CA ASP A 59 0.97 6.61 10.96
C ASP A 59 -0.14 6.03 10.08
N GLN A 60 -0.14 6.34 8.78
CA GLN A 60 -1.05 5.71 7.84
C GLN A 60 -0.82 4.19 7.73
N TYR A 61 0.43 3.73 7.67
CA TYR A 61 0.72 2.29 7.69
C TYR A 61 0.23 1.64 8.98
N TYR A 62 0.46 2.28 10.12
CA TYR A 62 0.03 1.79 11.42
C TYR A 62 -1.51 1.67 11.51
N LEU A 63 -2.24 2.72 11.10
CA LEU A 63 -3.70 2.76 11.15
C LEU A 63 -4.34 1.72 10.22
N LEU A 64 -3.80 1.55 9.00
CA LEU A 64 -4.26 0.49 8.09
C LEU A 64 -4.03 -0.90 8.72
N ASN A 65 -2.86 -1.14 9.30
CA ASN A 65 -2.57 -2.41 9.95
C ASN A 65 -3.53 -2.71 11.11
N ALA A 66 -3.82 -1.71 11.96
CA ALA A 66 -4.79 -1.86 13.04
C ALA A 66 -6.19 -2.18 12.50
N CYS A 67 -6.63 -1.49 11.45
CA CYS A 67 -7.93 -1.72 10.80
C CYS A 67 -8.05 -3.15 10.27
N TYR A 68 -7.03 -3.63 9.54
CA TYR A 68 -7.02 -4.98 8.98
C TYR A 68 -6.83 -6.09 10.02
N THR A 69 -6.06 -5.82 11.08
CA THR A 69 -5.97 -6.74 12.23
C THR A 69 -7.33 -6.93 12.88
N LEU A 70 -8.09 -5.85 13.08
CA LEU A 70 -9.45 -5.92 13.63
C LEU A 70 -10.41 -6.66 12.68
N ARG A 71 -10.34 -6.40 11.37
CA ARG A 71 -11.10 -7.15 10.36
C ARG A 71 -10.87 -8.65 10.50
N ASP A 72 -9.61 -9.07 10.60
CA ASP A 72 -9.26 -10.50 10.65
C ASP A 72 -9.75 -11.16 11.93
N LEU A 73 -9.68 -10.46 13.06
CA LEU A 73 -10.27 -10.92 14.33
C LEU A 73 -11.79 -11.10 14.20
N LYS A 74 -12.51 -10.10 13.68
CA LYS A 74 -13.96 -10.16 13.48
C LYS A 74 -14.38 -11.31 12.55
N ILE A 75 -13.65 -11.52 11.45
CA ILE A 75 -13.93 -12.62 10.51
C ILE A 75 -13.67 -13.98 11.16
N LYS A 76 -12.63 -14.08 12.00
CA LYS A 76 -12.33 -15.30 12.74
C LYS A 76 -13.41 -15.63 13.77
N GLU A 77 -13.98 -14.62 14.41
CA GLU A 77 -15.08 -14.77 15.39
C GLU A 77 -16.42 -15.12 14.72
N ASN A 78 -16.72 -14.52 13.56
CA ASN A 78 -17.93 -14.79 12.80
C ASN A 78 -17.69 -14.76 11.28
N SER A 79 -17.41 -15.92 10.70
CA SER A 79 -17.12 -16.05 9.27
C SER A 79 -18.31 -15.80 8.36
N GLU A 80 -19.55 -15.93 8.86
CA GLU A 80 -20.76 -15.69 8.06
C GLU A 80 -20.91 -14.20 7.72
N LEU A 81 -20.41 -13.31 8.58
CA LEU A 81 -20.43 -11.86 8.37
C LEU A 81 -19.24 -11.34 7.53
N LYS A 82 -18.44 -12.22 6.93
CA LYS A 82 -17.20 -11.85 6.22
C LYS A 82 -17.39 -10.74 5.19
N GLU A 83 -18.46 -10.81 4.39
CA GLU A 83 -18.72 -9.80 3.36
C GLU A 83 -19.05 -8.43 3.98
N GLN A 84 -19.93 -8.40 4.99
CA GLN A 84 -20.26 -7.18 5.71
C GLN A 84 -19.01 -6.58 6.38
N ILE A 85 -18.21 -7.39 7.07
CA ILE A 85 -16.97 -6.96 7.73
C ILE A 85 -15.98 -6.38 6.71
N ASN A 86 -15.86 -6.97 5.53
CA ASN A 86 -15.01 -6.45 4.46
C ASN A 86 -15.51 -5.09 3.93
N GLN A 87 -16.83 -4.92 3.78
CA GLN A 87 -17.43 -3.66 3.34
C GLN A 87 -17.23 -2.54 4.38
N GLU A 88 -17.46 -2.84 5.67
CA GLU A 88 -17.17 -1.91 6.78
C GLU A 88 -15.69 -1.52 6.80
N THR A 89 -14.79 -2.49 6.63
CA THR A 89 -13.34 -2.25 6.58
C THR A 89 -12.98 -1.35 5.41
N LEU A 90 -13.57 -1.55 4.23
CA LEU A 90 -13.33 -0.71 3.06
C LEU A 90 -13.80 0.74 3.27
N GLN A 91 -14.94 0.94 3.93
CA GLN A 91 -15.40 2.28 4.29
C GLN A 91 -14.42 2.97 5.24
N GLU A 92 -13.95 2.23 6.26
CA GLU A 92 -13.04 2.78 7.26
C GLU A 92 -11.67 3.12 6.69
N THR A 93 -11.06 2.21 5.91
CA THR A 93 -9.79 2.50 5.22
C THR A 93 -9.94 3.63 4.20
N GLY A 94 -11.12 3.79 3.59
CA GLY A 94 -11.47 4.94 2.77
C GLY A 94 -11.41 6.27 3.54
N ARG A 95 -12.02 6.33 4.73
CA ARG A 95 -11.96 7.52 5.61
C ARG A 95 -10.54 7.82 6.07
N LEU A 96 -9.80 6.79 6.48
CA LEU A 96 -8.38 6.92 6.86
C LEU A 96 -7.56 7.52 5.71
N ASN A 97 -7.77 7.04 4.48
CA ASN A 97 -7.07 7.53 3.30
C ASN A 97 -7.40 8.99 2.97
N GLN A 98 -8.68 9.39 3.10
CA GLN A 98 -9.08 10.80 2.93
C GLN A 98 -8.38 11.72 3.94
N SER A 99 -8.40 11.35 5.23
CA SER A 99 -7.73 12.11 6.28
C SER A 99 -6.21 12.15 6.07
N PHE A 100 -5.61 11.04 5.65
CA PHE A 100 -4.20 10.96 5.30
C PHE A 100 -3.82 11.96 4.19
N VAL A 101 -4.57 12.00 3.08
CA VAL A 101 -4.31 12.93 1.99
C VAL A 101 -4.45 14.39 2.45
N GLN A 102 -5.45 14.69 3.29
CA GLN A 102 -5.59 16.03 3.86
C GLN A 102 -4.39 16.42 4.73
N ARG A 103 -3.91 15.53 5.60
CA ARG A 103 -2.71 15.77 6.42
C ARG A 103 -1.47 15.98 5.56
N LEU A 104 -1.29 15.20 4.50
CA LEU A 104 -0.18 15.41 3.56
C LEU A 104 -0.27 16.78 2.88
N LYS A 105 -1.45 17.20 2.40
CA LYS A 105 -1.65 18.50 1.75
C LYS A 105 -1.41 19.69 2.68
N ALA A 106 -1.48 19.51 4.00
CA ALA A 106 -1.15 20.54 4.97
C ALA A 106 0.36 20.83 5.06
N VAL A 107 1.21 19.90 4.61
CA VAL A 107 2.67 20.01 4.72
C VAL A 107 3.39 19.95 3.38
N LEU A 108 2.84 19.26 2.38
CA LEU A 108 3.41 19.02 1.05
C LEU A 108 2.63 19.78 -0.04
N THR A 109 3.34 20.12 -1.11
CA THR A 109 2.73 20.58 -2.38
C THR A 109 1.98 19.45 -3.07
N GLU A 110 1.08 19.76 -3.99
CA GLU A 110 0.30 18.74 -4.71
C GLU A 110 1.18 17.70 -5.40
N GLN A 111 2.27 18.12 -6.07
CA GLN A 111 3.18 17.21 -6.74
C GLN A 111 3.91 16.28 -5.76
N GLU A 112 4.34 16.80 -4.61
CA GLU A 112 4.98 15.99 -3.55
C GLU A 112 3.98 14.99 -2.94
N VAL A 113 2.71 15.38 -2.76
CA VAL A 113 1.65 14.46 -2.33
C VAL A 113 1.49 13.32 -3.33
N GLU A 114 1.40 13.63 -4.62
CA GLU A 114 1.29 12.62 -5.68
C GLU A 114 2.48 11.65 -5.70
N GLU A 115 3.68 12.16 -5.43
CA GLU A 115 4.88 11.31 -5.32
C GLU A 115 4.87 10.41 -4.09
N VAL A 116 4.34 10.87 -2.95
CA VAL A 116 4.11 10.00 -1.78
C VAL A 116 3.12 8.89 -2.10
N LYS A 117 1.99 9.21 -2.74
CA LYS A 117 1.00 8.22 -3.18
C LYS A 117 1.63 7.18 -4.11
N ASN A 118 2.43 7.63 -5.07
CA ASN A 118 3.18 6.75 -5.97
C ASN A 118 4.17 5.87 -5.19
N GLY A 119 4.96 6.43 -4.28
CA GLY A 119 5.89 5.68 -3.45
C GLY A 119 5.23 4.60 -2.58
N MET A 120 4.07 4.90 -1.99
CA MET A 120 3.30 3.93 -1.19
C MET A 120 2.71 2.79 -2.03
N THR A 121 2.65 2.96 -3.35
CA THR A 121 2.08 2.02 -4.32
C THR A 121 3.13 1.52 -5.33
N TYR A 122 4.41 1.60 -4.97
CA TYR A 122 5.53 1.09 -5.76
C TYR A 122 5.62 1.69 -7.17
N HIS A 123 5.14 2.93 -7.33
CA HIS A 123 5.11 3.67 -8.59
C HIS A 123 4.36 2.92 -9.71
N VAL A 124 3.47 1.98 -9.37
CA VAL A 124 2.80 1.14 -10.37
C VAL A 124 1.94 1.96 -11.31
N TYR A 125 1.26 3.01 -10.82
CA TYR A 125 0.48 3.92 -11.66
C TYR A 125 1.31 4.57 -12.79
N PRO A 126 2.28 5.47 -12.50
CA PRO A 126 3.01 6.15 -13.56
C PRO A 126 3.80 5.19 -14.46
N ASN A 127 4.35 4.11 -13.90
CA ASN A 127 5.08 3.11 -14.67
C ASN A 127 4.17 2.34 -15.63
N THR A 128 2.94 2.01 -15.21
CA THR A 128 2.00 1.29 -16.06
C THR A 128 1.46 2.18 -17.17
N VAL A 129 1.17 3.47 -16.90
CA VAL A 129 0.79 4.45 -17.93
C VAL A 129 1.87 4.54 -19.01
N LYS A 130 3.14 4.72 -18.58
CA LYS A 130 4.29 4.77 -19.48
C LYS A 130 4.42 3.49 -20.31
N ALA A 131 4.29 2.32 -19.68
CA ALA A 131 4.38 1.04 -20.37
C ALA A 131 3.31 0.87 -21.45
N TYR A 132 2.05 1.29 -21.22
CA TYR A 132 1.02 1.24 -22.27
C TYR A 132 1.34 2.16 -23.45
N GLN A 133 1.84 3.37 -23.20
CA GLN A 133 2.24 4.30 -24.28
C GLN A 133 3.42 3.75 -25.09
N GLU A 134 4.41 3.14 -24.43
CA GLU A 134 5.56 2.51 -25.11
C GLU A 134 5.16 1.25 -25.89
N MET A 135 4.26 0.45 -25.31
CA MET A 135 3.76 -0.77 -25.93
C MET A 135 2.91 -0.49 -27.16
N ILE A 136 2.08 0.56 -27.11
CA ILE A 136 1.17 0.96 -28.18
C ILE A 136 1.41 2.45 -28.53
N PRO A 137 2.44 2.78 -29.32
CA PRO A 137 2.79 4.17 -29.64
C PRO A 137 1.71 4.93 -30.41
N ARG A 138 0.74 4.20 -30.98
CA ARG A 138 -0.37 4.74 -31.77
C ARG A 138 -1.65 5.02 -30.96
N LEU A 139 -1.61 4.89 -29.63
CA LEU A 139 -2.74 5.25 -28.77
C LEU A 139 -3.19 6.68 -29.04
N LYS A 140 -4.51 6.86 -29.12
CA LYS A 140 -5.12 8.19 -29.23
C LYS A 140 -5.08 8.90 -27.88
N LYS A 141 -5.19 10.22 -27.90
CA LYS A 141 -5.15 11.05 -26.69
C LYS A 141 -6.23 10.66 -25.68
N GLU A 142 -7.43 10.34 -26.15
CA GLU A 142 -8.57 9.94 -25.33
C GLU A 142 -8.34 8.58 -24.67
N GLU A 143 -7.68 7.66 -25.37
CA GLU A 143 -7.35 6.32 -24.86
C GLU A 143 -6.25 6.40 -23.79
N ILE A 144 -5.25 7.28 -23.99
CA ILE A 144 -4.23 7.57 -22.96
C ILE A 144 -4.89 8.16 -21.72
N HIS A 145 -5.81 9.11 -21.88
CA HIS A 145 -6.53 9.71 -20.76
C HIS A 145 -7.39 8.69 -19.99
N MET A 146 -8.03 7.74 -20.70
CA MET A 146 -8.77 6.65 -20.07
C MET A 146 -7.85 5.72 -19.26
N ILE A 147 -6.70 5.32 -19.82
CA ILE A 147 -5.69 4.51 -19.12
C ILE A 147 -5.22 5.24 -17.86
N ASP A 148 -4.89 6.52 -18.00
CA ASP A 148 -4.41 7.37 -16.91
C ASP A 148 -5.44 7.47 -15.78
N SER A 149 -6.69 7.78 -16.12
CA SER A 149 -7.79 7.91 -15.15
C SER A 149 -8.05 6.59 -14.40
N LEU A 150 -8.06 5.46 -15.11
CA LEU A 150 -8.26 4.15 -14.50
C LEU A 150 -7.12 3.77 -13.54
N LEU A 151 -5.87 4.08 -13.90
CA LEU A 151 -4.74 3.77 -13.02
C LEU A 151 -4.59 4.76 -11.86
N PHE A 152 -5.02 6.00 -12.04
CA PHE A 152 -5.14 6.99 -10.97
C PHE A 152 -6.13 6.49 -9.90
N GLU A 153 -7.32 6.06 -10.33
CA GLU A 153 -8.33 5.48 -9.43
C GLU A 153 -7.82 4.19 -8.76
N ALA A 154 -7.14 3.32 -9.52
CA ALA A 154 -6.54 2.09 -8.98
C ALA A 154 -5.53 2.37 -7.86
N ARG A 155 -4.75 3.46 -7.98
CA ARG A 155 -3.77 3.86 -6.97
C ARG A 155 -4.46 4.27 -5.67
N ASP A 156 -5.56 5.00 -5.74
CA ASP A 156 -6.30 5.43 -4.54
C ASP A 156 -6.85 4.22 -3.77
N TYR A 157 -7.33 3.18 -4.45
CA TYR A 157 -7.69 1.91 -3.81
C TYR A 157 -6.48 1.13 -3.31
N ALA A 158 -5.38 1.10 -4.06
CA ALA A 158 -4.16 0.41 -3.64
C ALA A 158 -3.57 1.04 -2.37
N MET A 159 -3.62 2.36 -2.21
CA MET A 159 -3.15 3.01 -0.98
C MET A 159 -3.86 2.56 0.29
N GLN A 160 -5.11 2.11 0.16
CA GLN A 160 -5.92 1.60 1.26
C GLN A 160 -5.58 0.16 1.62
N ALA A 161 -4.88 -0.58 0.75
CA ALA A 161 -4.71 -2.02 0.88
C ALA A 161 -3.60 -2.44 1.88
N GLU A 162 -3.84 -3.56 2.56
CA GLU A 162 -3.04 -4.07 3.68
C GLU A 162 -1.61 -4.50 3.34
N SER A 163 -1.39 -4.99 2.12
CA SER A 163 -0.13 -5.64 1.74
C SER A 163 0.29 -5.30 0.31
N SER A 164 1.54 -5.61 -0.02
CA SER A 164 2.06 -5.45 -1.38
C SER A 164 1.24 -6.24 -2.40
N GLU A 165 0.90 -7.48 -2.08
CA GLU A 165 0.09 -8.34 -2.95
C GLU A 165 -1.29 -7.73 -3.21
N LYS A 166 -1.98 -7.25 -2.16
CA LYS A 166 -3.29 -6.62 -2.30
C LYS A 166 -3.24 -5.29 -3.06
N LYS A 167 -2.15 -4.52 -2.90
CA LYS A 167 -1.87 -3.33 -3.73
C LYS A 167 -1.78 -3.69 -5.21
N HIS A 168 -0.99 -4.70 -5.54
CA HIS A 168 -0.84 -5.17 -6.92
C HIS A 168 -2.14 -5.77 -7.47
N ALA A 169 -2.96 -6.43 -6.64
CA ALA A 169 -4.26 -6.95 -7.06
C ALA A 169 -5.22 -5.85 -7.53
N TRP A 170 -5.24 -4.69 -6.84
CA TRP A 170 -6.02 -3.53 -7.29
C TRP A 170 -5.57 -3.05 -8.67
N PHE A 171 -4.26 -2.86 -8.88
CA PHE A 171 -3.77 -2.51 -10.21
C PHE A 171 -4.08 -3.60 -11.25
N GLY A 172 -3.99 -4.87 -10.90
CA GLY A 172 -4.35 -5.99 -11.79
C GLY A 172 -5.80 -5.92 -12.27
N LYS A 173 -6.74 -5.64 -11.35
CA LYS A 173 -8.16 -5.44 -11.68
C LYS A 173 -8.35 -4.31 -12.71
N TYR A 174 -7.69 -3.17 -12.52
CA TYR A 174 -7.81 -2.03 -13.44
C TYR A 174 -7.07 -2.24 -14.76
N LYS A 175 -5.94 -2.96 -14.77
CA LYS A 175 -5.29 -3.42 -16.03
C LYS A 175 -6.21 -4.33 -16.83
N GLY A 176 -7.00 -5.19 -16.17
CA GLY A 176 -8.07 -5.95 -16.83
C GLY A 176 -9.12 -5.06 -17.51
N LYS A 177 -9.59 -4.01 -16.83
CA LYS A 177 -10.51 -3.01 -17.40
C LYS A 177 -9.91 -2.30 -18.62
N ILE A 178 -8.65 -1.86 -18.51
CA ILE A 178 -7.91 -1.21 -19.59
C ILE A 178 -7.77 -2.16 -20.79
N ASN A 179 -7.44 -3.42 -20.55
CA ASN A 179 -7.29 -4.40 -21.61
C ASN A 179 -8.59 -4.60 -22.38
N ASN A 180 -9.72 -4.70 -21.68
CA ASN A 180 -11.04 -4.81 -22.30
C ASN A 180 -11.40 -3.55 -23.09
N TYR A 181 -11.10 -2.37 -22.56
CA TYR A 181 -11.31 -1.09 -23.24
C TYR A 181 -10.49 -1.00 -24.54
N LEU A 182 -9.19 -1.31 -24.50
CA LEU A 182 -8.35 -1.26 -25.70
C LEU A 182 -8.77 -2.33 -26.72
N ALA A 183 -9.14 -3.53 -26.28
CA ALA A 183 -9.64 -4.56 -27.18
C ALA A 183 -10.92 -4.11 -27.92
N SER A 184 -11.85 -3.43 -27.24
CA SER A 184 -13.05 -2.89 -27.89
C SER A 184 -12.77 -1.75 -28.87
N HIS A 185 -11.59 -1.12 -28.78
CA HIS A 185 -11.10 -0.10 -29.70
C HIS A 185 -10.23 -0.70 -30.83
N GLY A 186 -10.19 -2.03 -30.96
CA GLY A 186 -9.52 -2.73 -32.05
C GLY A 186 -8.03 -3.01 -31.83
N TYR A 187 -7.53 -2.87 -30.60
CA TYR A 187 -6.15 -3.25 -30.28
C TYR A 187 -6.03 -4.74 -29.99
N ASN A 188 -5.10 -5.42 -30.67
CA ASN A 188 -4.67 -6.76 -30.31
C ASN A 188 -3.48 -6.67 -29.34
N LEU A 189 -3.76 -6.71 -28.03
CA LEU A 189 -2.73 -6.49 -27.00
C LEU A 189 -1.63 -7.54 -27.00
N LYS A 190 -1.92 -8.77 -27.45
CA LYS A 190 -0.87 -9.80 -27.60
C LYS A 190 0.10 -9.37 -28.70
N GLU A 191 -0.41 -8.99 -29.86
CA GLU A 191 0.42 -8.56 -30.98
C GLU A 191 1.19 -7.27 -30.67
N GLU A 192 0.55 -6.29 -30.00
CA GLU A 192 1.23 -5.06 -29.57
C GLU A 192 2.36 -5.37 -28.56
N GLY A 193 2.14 -6.32 -27.65
CA GLY A 193 3.16 -6.80 -26.71
C GLY A 193 4.33 -7.49 -27.43
N ASP A 194 4.04 -8.36 -28.41
CA ASP A 194 5.05 -9.04 -29.22
C ASP A 194 5.92 -8.02 -29.99
N LYS A 195 5.27 -7.05 -30.65
CA LYS A 195 5.96 -5.94 -31.35
C LYS A 195 6.79 -5.08 -30.39
N TRP A 196 6.28 -4.81 -29.19
CA TRP A 196 7.02 -4.03 -28.20
C TRP A 196 8.28 -4.76 -27.71
N ALA A 197 8.18 -6.06 -27.44
CA ALA A 197 9.33 -6.88 -27.07
C ALA A 197 10.40 -6.90 -28.18
N GLU A 198 10.00 -6.95 -29.45
CA GLU A 198 10.94 -6.81 -30.58
C GLU A 198 11.61 -5.44 -30.62
N ARG A 199 10.89 -4.35 -30.33
CA ARG A 199 11.48 -3.01 -30.23
C ARG A 199 12.52 -2.95 -29.11
N LEU A 200 12.21 -3.50 -27.93
CA LEU A 200 13.13 -3.53 -26.78
C LEU A 200 14.40 -4.32 -27.07
N LYS A 201 14.33 -5.45 -27.79
CA LYS A 201 15.51 -6.24 -28.20
C LYS A 201 16.48 -5.48 -29.11
N LYS A 202 15.98 -4.48 -29.86
CA LYS A 202 16.77 -3.70 -30.81
C LYS A 202 17.37 -2.43 -30.19
N GLN A 203 16.98 -2.08 -28.96
CA GLN A 203 17.56 -0.94 -28.26
C GLN A 203 18.95 -1.31 -27.72
N PRO A 204 19.98 -0.46 -27.91
CA PRO A 204 21.27 -0.68 -27.27
C PRO A 204 21.11 -0.62 -25.75
N LYS A 205 21.81 -1.52 -25.05
CA LYS A 205 21.84 -1.57 -23.58
C LYS A 205 22.60 -0.40 -22.98
#